data_AF-A0A6P5K417-F1
#
_entry.id   AF-A0A6P5K417-F1
#
_cell.length_a   1.000
_cell.length_b   1.000
_cell.length_c   1.000
_cell.angle_alpha   90.00
_cell.angle_beta   90.00
_cell.angle_gamma   90.00
#
_symmetry.space_group_name_H-M   'P 1'
#
loop_
_entity.id
_entity.type
_entity.pdbx_description
1 polymer ?
#
loop_
_entity_poly.entity_id
_entity_poly.type
_entity_poly.pdbx_seq_one_letter_code
_entity_poly.pdbx_strand_id
1 'polypeptide(L)'
;MILTLLRIHPLLLLLLLQGLAGDPLSVAKELLAEQPGQHVNSRVPWASNLSYKKKKFMDKFVDELMIPLPPDVYCNILIRSRNVMVSSSPCKKEHYFIHSSWDNLRNVCKNNKFPCKNSMNSCYQSTAYMDMTVCQLLDGDLFPYCEYTSVKKRKKVVLSCKKLKDSTSLFPNTVETIAD
;
A
#
# COMPACT_ATOMS: atom_id res chain seq x y z
N MET A 1 15.41 -9.94 72.19
CA MET A 1 14.67 -8.70 71.89
C MET A 1 15.64 -7.76 71.18
N ILE A 2 15.79 -7.85 69.87
CA ILE A 2 14.85 -7.50 68.78
C ILE A 2 14.86 -5.98 68.51
N LEU A 3 15.09 -5.66 67.22
CA LEU A 3 14.90 -4.39 66.49
C LEU A 3 16.10 -3.44 66.36
N THR A 4 17.09 -3.83 65.55
CA THR A 4 17.68 -2.86 64.61
C THR A 4 16.73 -2.72 63.42
N LEU A 5 15.84 -1.74 63.49
CA LEU A 5 14.99 -1.33 62.37
C LEU A 5 15.89 -0.86 61.21
N LEU A 6 15.96 -1.65 60.14
CA LEU A 6 16.48 -1.26 58.84
C LEU A 6 15.72 0.00 58.39
N ARG A 7 16.33 1.18 58.61
CA ARG A 7 15.91 2.41 57.93
C ARG A 7 16.29 2.28 56.47
N ILE A 8 15.40 1.68 55.70
CA ILE A 8 15.41 1.76 54.25
C ILE A 8 15.34 3.26 53.92
N HIS A 9 16.43 3.77 53.37
CA HIS A 9 16.57 5.18 53.01
C HIS A 9 15.43 5.53 52.04
N PRO A 10 14.76 6.70 52.15
CA PRO A 10 13.62 7.06 51.30
C PRO A 10 13.95 7.01 49.80
N LEU A 11 15.22 7.16 49.43
CA LEU A 11 15.74 6.94 48.08
C LEU A 11 15.66 5.47 47.62
N LEU A 12 15.84 4.50 48.51
CA LEU A 12 15.75 3.07 48.22
C LEU A 12 14.30 2.62 47.99
N LEU A 13 13.35 3.22 48.70
CA LEU A 13 11.92 3.01 48.47
C LEU A 13 11.46 3.62 47.13
N LEU A 14 12.01 4.79 46.77
CA LEU A 14 11.80 5.41 45.45
C LEU A 14 12.37 4.56 44.31
N LEU A 15 13.54 3.97 44.49
CA LEU A 15 14.18 3.09 43.50
C LEU A 15 13.37 1.79 43.28
N LEU A 16 12.73 1.26 44.32
CA LEU A 16 11.85 0.09 44.20
C LEU A 16 10.52 0.41 43.47
N LEU A 17 9.98 1.62 43.65
CA LEU A 17 8.77 2.09 42.93
C LEU A 17 9.02 2.30 41.44
N GLN A 18 10.24 2.68 41.04
CA GLN A 18 10.62 2.82 39.63
C GLN A 18 10.81 1.47 38.92
N GLY A 19 10.99 0.38 39.65
CA GLY A 19 11.17 -0.97 39.09
C GLY A 19 9.87 -1.69 38.68
N LEU A 20 8.69 -1.15 39.03
CA LEU A 20 7.39 -1.77 38.72
C LEU A 20 6.62 -1.09 37.58
N ALA A 21 7.07 0.08 37.12
CA ALA A 21 6.60 0.65 35.88
C ALA A 21 7.52 0.14 34.76
N GLY A 22 7.18 -1.00 34.18
CA GLY A 22 7.81 -1.44 32.94
C GLY A 22 7.79 -0.27 31.95
N ASP A 23 8.97 0.08 31.42
CA ASP A 23 9.12 1.20 30.50
C ASP A 23 8.12 1.02 29.34
N PRO A 24 7.16 1.95 29.15
CA PRO A 24 6.20 1.88 28.04
C PRO A 24 6.90 1.73 26.69
N LEU A 25 8.14 2.23 26.56
CA LEU A 25 8.97 2.10 25.38
C LEU A 25 9.52 0.68 25.19
N SER A 26 9.78 -0.05 26.28
CA SER A 26 10.15 -1.47 26.26
C SER A 26 8.96 -2.32 25.83
N VAL A 27 7.79 -2.08 26.42
CA VAL A 27 6.56 -2.81 26.07
C VAL A 27 6.13 -2.51 24.64
N ALA A 28 6.25 -1.27 24.18
CA ALA A 28 5.99 -0.89 22.79
C ALA A 28 7.00 -1.53 21.82
N LYS A 29 8.27 -1.68 22.21
CA LYS A 29 9.27 -2.42 21.44
C LYS A 29 8.94 -3.91 21.35
N GLU A 30 8.40 -4.52 22.40
CA GLU A 30 7.96 -5.92 22.40
C GLU A 30 6.72 -6.14 21.50
N LEU A 31 5.79 -5.19 21.50
CA LEU A 31 4.57 -5.24 20.66
C LEU A 31 4.84 -4.89 19.19
N LEU A 32 5.89 -4.13 18.90
CA LEU A 32 6.38 -3.84 17.54
C LEU A 32 7.49 -4.81 17.10
N ALA A 33 7.89 -5.75 17.95
CA ALA A 33 8.78 -6.84 17.57
C ALA A 33 8.01 -7.83 16.69
N GLU A 34 8.01 -7.55 15.40
CA GLU A 34 7.62 -8.49 14.35
C GLU A 34 8.33 -9.82 14.61
N GLN A 35 7.56 -10.90 14.77
CA GLN A 35 8.08 -12.26 14.92
C GLN A 35 9.09 -12.54 13.78
N PRO A 36 10.30 -13.08 14.07
CA PRO A 36 11.28 -13.35 13.03
C PRO A 36 10.78 -14.49 12.15
N GLY A 37 10.08 -14.12 11.08
CA GLY A 37 9.80 -15.00 9.95
C GLY A 37 11.12 -15.59 9.46
N GLN A 38 11.10 -16.90 9.21
CA GLN A 38 12.24 -17.74 8.86
C GLN A 38 13.30 -17.02 8.03
N HIS A 39 14.54 -17.13 8.51
CA HIS A 39 15.74 -16.59 7.92
C HIS A 39 15.99 -17.22 6.53
N VAL A 40 15.32 -16.72 5.49
CA VAL A 40 15.63 -17.04 4.10
C VAL A 40 16.85 -16.21 3.73
N ASN A 41 18.03 -16.82 3.86
CA ASN A 41 19.27 -16.31 3.27
C ASN A 41 19.15 -16.36 1.74
N SER A 42 18.60 -15.31 1.14
CA SER A 42 18.61 -15.14 -0.31
C SER A 42 18.72 -13.66 -0.61
N ARG A 43 19.87 -13.25 -1.14
CA ARG A 43 20.11 -11.89 -1.65
C ARG A 43 19.32 -11.70 -2.94
N VAL A 44 17.99 -11.77 -2.85
CA VAL A 44 17.06 -11.44 -3.93
C VAL A 44 16.94 -9.91 -3.93
N PRO A 45 17.26 -9.21 -5.03
CA PRO A 45 17.00 -7.78 -5.11
C PRO A 45 15.53 -7.53 -4.72
N TRP A 46 15.26 -6.54 -3.86
CA TRP A 46 13.90 -6.18 -3.45
C TRP A 46 12.97 -5.96 -4.66
N ALA A 47 13.56 -5.51 -5.79
CA ALA A 47 12.92 -5.35 -7.09
C ALA A 47 12.51 -6.65 -7.80
N SER A 48 12.81 -7.84 -7.27
CA SER A 48 12.31 -9.14 -7.76
C SER A 48 11.33 -9.81 -6.79
N ASN A 49 11.08 -9.25 -5.60
CA ASN A 49 10.14 -9.81 -4.64
C ASN A 49 8.68 -9.64 -5.12
N LEU A 50 8.00 -10.77 -5.42
CA LEU A 50 6.59 -10.80 -5.84
C LEU A 50 5.66 -10.18 -4.80
N SER A 51 5.88 -10.45 -3.51
CA SER A 51 5.06 -9.91 -2.42
C SER A 51 5.13 -8.38 -2.41
N TYR A 52 6.35 -7.82 -2.48
CA TYR A 52 6.54 -6.37 -2.54
C TYR A 52 5.87 -5.75 -3.78
N LYS A 53 6.04 -6.36 -4.97
CA LYS A 53 5.41 -5.85 -6.21
C LYS A 53 3.89 -5.92 -6.16
N LYS A 54 3.33 -7.03 -5.68
CA LYS A 54 1.89 -7.17 -5.43
C LYS A 54 1.43 -6.06 -4.50
N LYS A 55 2.05 -5.90 -3.33
CA LYS A 55 1.70 -4.86 -2.37
C LYS A 55 1.74 -3.46 -3.00
N LYS A 56 2.82 -3.12 -3.69
CA LYS A 56 2.97 -1.83 -4.36
C LYS A 56 1.86 -1.56 -5.38
N PHE A 57 1.49 -2.56 -6.17
CA PHE A 57 0.39 -2.44 -7.13
C PHE A 57 -0.97 -2.29 -6.42
N MET A 58 -1.24 -3.14 -5.44
CA MET A 58 -2.49 -3.12 -4.66
C MET A 58 -2.66 -1.79 -3.94
N ASP A 59 -1.63 -1.33 -3.22
CA ASP A 59 -1.68 -0.07 -2.48
C ASP A 59 -2.02 1.09 -3.43
N LYS A 60 -1.36 1.19 -4.59
CA LYS A 60 -1.51 2.31 -5.52
C LYS A 60 -2.80 2.29 -6.34
N PHE A 61 -3.31 1.12 -6.74
CA PHE A 61 -4.34 1.04 -7.78
C PHE A 61 -5.60 0.30 -7.36
N VAL A 62 -5.62 -0.33 -6.18
CA VAL A 62 -6.71 -1.24 -5.81
C VAL A 62 -7.35 -0.80 -4.50
N ASP A 63 -8.68 -0.70 -4.53
CA ASP A 63 -9.50 -0.64 -3.34
C ASP A 63 -10.45 -1.84 -3.35
N GLU A 64 -9.91 -2.97 -2.91
CA GLU A 64 -10.60 -4.27 -2.90
C GLU A 64 -11.78 -4.28 -1.91
N LEU A 65 -11.70 -3.49 -0.85
CA LEU A 65 -12.72 -3.44 0.20
C LEU A 65 -13.82 -2.41 -0.06
N MET A 66 -13.69 -1.60 -1.12
CA MET A 66 -14.64 -0.52 -1.44
C MET A 66 -14.89 0.38 -0.23
N ILE A 67 -13.84 1.03 0.27
CA ILE A 67 -13.88 1.81 1.52
C ILE A 67 -15.05 2.81 1.44
N PRO A 68 -15.97 2.81 2.41
CA PRO A 68 -17.19 3.61 2.35
C PRO A 68 -16.92 5.07 2.76
N LEU A 69 -16.17 5.80 1.92
CA LEU A 69 -15.96 7.24 2.07
C LEU A 69 -16.95 8.03 1.19
N PRO A 70 -17.33 9.25 1.61
CA PRO A 70 -18.04 10.19 0.76
C PRO A 70 -17.29 10.45 -0.56
N PRO A 71 -17.97 10.53 -1.71
CA PRO A 71 -17.32 10.75 -3.01
C PRO A 71 -16.45 12.01 -3.08
N ASP A 72 -16.82 13.09 -2.40
CA ASP A 72 -16.06 14.34 -2.31
C ASP A 72 -14.73 14.20 -1.55
N VAL A 73 -14.60 13.15 -0.72
CA VAL A 73 -13.44 12.94 0.15
C VAL A 73 -12.58 11.74 -0.29
N TYR A 74 -13.19 10.72 -0.90
CA TYR A 74 -12.56 9.43 -1.23
C TYR A 74 -11.20 9.58 -1.93
N CYS A 75 -11.16 10.25 -3.10
CA CYS A 75 -9.92 10.36 -3.87
C CYS A 75 -8.84 11.17 -3.16
N ASN A 76 -9.23 12.25 -2.47
CA ASN A 76 -8.34 13.09 -1.69
C ASN A 76 -7.64 12.32 -0.57
N ILE A 77 -8.36 11.42 0.11
CA ILE A 77 -7.80 10.56 1.16
C ILE A 77 -6.94 9.44 0.57
N LEU A 78 -7.45 8.70 -0.41
CA LEU A 78 -6.75 7.52 -0.91
C LEU A 78 -5.47 7.90 -1.65
N ILE A 79 -5.47 8.96 -2.47
CA ILE A 79 -4.24 9.39 -3.16
C ILE A 79 -3.13 9.73 -2.17
N ARG A 80 -3.47 10.42 -1.06
CA ARG A 80 -2.51 10.81 -0.02
C ARG A 80 -2.03 9.61 0.80
N SER A 81 -2.94 8.76 1.25
CA SER A 81 -2.62 7.63 2.14
C SER A 81 -1.94 6.45 1.44
N ARG A 82 -2.08 6.32 0.11
CA ARG A 82 -1.60 5.16 -0.66
C ARG A 82 -0.28 5.38 -1.41
N ASN A 83 0.45 6.46 -1.11
CA ASN A 83 1.72 6.79 -1.79
C ASN A 83 1.60 6.74 -3.32
N VAL A 84 0.47 7.21 -3.86
CA VAL A 84 0.23 7.25 -5.31
C VAL A 84 1.30 8.10 -5.98
N MET A 85 1.64 9.21 -5.34
CA MET A 85 2.67 10.18 -5.73
C MET A 85 3.68 10.36 -4.58
N VAL A 86 4.85 10.90 -4.91
CA VAL A 86 5.87 11.28 -3.92
C VAL A 86 5.76 12.77 -3.62
N SER A 87 6.30 13.22 -2.47
CA SER A 87 6.32 14.64 -2.11
C SER A 87 6.87 15.51 -3.23
N SER A 88 6.23 16.66 -3.47
CA SER A 88 6.66 17.66 -4.44
C SER A 88 6.66 17.19 -5.90
N SER A 89 6.00 16.07 -6.22
CA SER A 89 5.76 15.67 -7.61
C SER A 89 4.51 16.36 -8.17
N PRO A 90 4.46 16.62 -9.49
CA PRO A 90 3.28 17.17 -10.14
C PRO A 90 2.03 16.33 -9.89
N CYS A 91 0.90 17.00 -9.69
CA CYS A 91 -0.39 16.33 -9.54
C CYS A 91 -0.72 15.51 -10.79
N LYS A 92 -1.20 14.28 -10.58
CA LYS A 92 -1.69 13.45 -11.68
C LYS A 92 -3.02 14.00 -12.15
N LYS A 93 -3.16 14.26 -13.46
CA LYS A 93 -4.45 14.67 -14.05
C LYS A 93 -5.57 13.68 -13.73
N GLU A 94 -5.25 12.39 -13.80
CA GLU A 94 -6.17 11.32 -13.45
C GLU A 94 -5.44 10.19 -12.71
N HIS A 95 -6.16 9.53 -11.81
CA HIS A 95 -5.76 8.28 -11.17
C HIS A 95 -6.98 7.38 -10.96
N TYR A 96 -6.79 6.08 -10.77
CA TYR A 96 -7.88 5.11 -10.71
C TYR A 96 -7.67 4.16 -9.54
N PHE A 97 -8.75 3.89 -8.78
CA PHE A 97 -8.82 2.81 -7.82
C PHE A 97 -9.81 1.76 -8.31
N ILE A 98 -9.30 0.57 -8.62
CA ILE A 98 -10.09 -0.55 -9.12
C ILE A 98 -10.68 -1.31 -7.94
N HIS A 99 -11.97 -1.61 -8.00
CA HIS A 99 -12.70 -2.40 -7.01
C HIS A 99 -12.73 -3.86 -7.44
N SER A 100 -11.59 -4.54 -7.34
CA SER A 100 -11.45 -5.92 -7.77
C SER A 100 -10.39 -6.63 -6.94
N SER A 101 -10.51 -7.96 -6.84
CA SER A 101 -9.51 -8.79 -6.19
C SER A 101 -8.21 -8.88 -6.98
N TRP A 102 -7.12 -9.22 -6.28
CA TRP A 102 -5.83 -9.47 -6.90
C TRP A 102 -5.89 -10.59 -7.95
N ASP A 103 -6.68 -11.65 -7.73
CA ASP A 103 -6.73 -12.79 -8.65
C ASP A 103 -7.42 -12.45 -9.96
N ASN A 104 -8.47 -11.63 -9.92
CA ASN A 104 -9.09 -11.06 -11.12
C ASN A 104 -8.08 -10.21 -11.91
N LEU A 105 -7.33 -9.36 -11.22
CA LEU A 105 -6.32 -8.50 -11.85
C LEU A 105 -5.15 -9.31 -12.42
N ARG A 106 -4.74 -10.38 -11.74
CA ARG A 106 -3.72 -11.31 -12.25
C ARG A 106 -4.17 -12.01 -13.52
N ASN A 107 -5.45 -12.37 -13.60
CA ASN A 107 -6.02 -13.01 -14.79
C ASN A 107 -6.07 -12.07 -16.01
N VAL A 108 -6.11 -10.75 -15.81
CA VAL A 108 -5.99 -9.78 -16.93
C VAL A 108 -4.71 -10.02 -17.73
N CYS A 109 -3.58 -10.31 -17.06
CA CYS A 109 -2.29 -10.56 -17.70
C CYS A 109 -2.21 -11.86 -18.52
N LYS A 110 -3.30 -12.65 -18.59
CA LYS A 110 -3.43 -13.86 -19.40
C LYS A 110 -4.40 -13.70 -20.57
N ASN A 111 -5.09 -12.56 -20.66
CA ASN A 111 -6.17 -12.31 -21.62
C ASN A 111 -5.63 -11.69 -22.92
N ASN A 112 -6.43 -10.80 -23.52
CA ASN A 112 -6.18 -10.18 -24.80
C ASN A 112 -5.00 -9.19 -24.69
N LYS A 113 -3.96 -9.42 -25.49
CA LYS A 113 -2.90 -8.44 -25.68
C LYS A 113 -3.50 -7.13 -26.20
N PHE A 114 -3.06 -6.03 -25.64
CA PHE A 114 -3.51 -4.69 -25.97
C PHE A 114 -2.29 -3.81 -26.29
N PRO A 115 -2.37 -2.89 -27.27
CA PRO A 115 -1.28 -1.95 -27.53
C PRO A 115 -1.03 -1.04 -26.33
N CYS A 116 0.19 -1.04 -25.78
CA CYS A 116 0.58 -0.05 -24.77
C CYS A 116 0.76 1.33 -25.40
N LYS A 117 0.51 2.40 -24.64
CA LYS A 117 0.98 3.75 -25.01
C LYS A 117 2.51 3.81 -25.09
N ASN A 118 3.20 3.05 -24.22
CA ASN A 118 4.65 2.92 -24.19
C ASN A 118 5.09 1.50 -24.59
N SER A 119 5.91 1.37 -25.63
CA SER A 119 6.25 0.09 -26.29
C SER A 119 7.11 -0.89 -25.47
N MET A 120 7.64 -0.48 -24.31
CA MET A 120 8.57 -1.29 -23.52
C MET A 120 7.89 -2.35 -22.63
N ASN A 121 6.56 -2.32 -22.50
CA ASN A 121 5.78 -3.27 -21.71
C ASN A 121 4.85 -4.10 -22.61
N SER A 122 4.37 -5.24 -22.11
CA SER A 122 3.21 -5.92 -22.70
C SER A 122 1.96 -5.52 -21.94
N CYS A 123 0.96 -4.99 -22.66
CA CYS A 123 -0.32 -4.59 -22.07
C CYS A 123 -1.39 -5.61 -22.38
N TYR A 124 -2.34 -5.73 -21.46
CA TYR A 124 -3.45 -6.66 -21.55
C TYR A 124 -4.71 -5.98 -21.06
N GLN A 125 -5.81 -6.20 -21.78
CA GLN A 125 -7.12 -5.66 -21.42
C GLN A 125 -7.94 -6.72 -20.68
N SER A 126 -8.69 -6.30 -19.67
CA SER A 126 -9.65 -7.18 -19.01
C SER A 126 -10.80 -7.54 -19.96
N THR A 127 -11.21 -8.81 -19.95
CA THR A 127 -12.40 -9.25 -20.69
C THR A 127 -13.67 -8.69 -20.05
N ALA A 128 -13.74 -8.74 -18.72
CA ALA A 128 -14.86 -8.21 -17.94
C ALA A 128 -14.69 -6.72 -17.63
N TYR A 129 -15.83 -6.03 -17.50
CA TYR A 129 -15.90 -4.71 -16.90
C TYR A 129 -15.70 -4.81 -15.39
N MET A 130 -14.93 -3.88 -14.82
CA MET A 130 -14.65 -3.77 -13.40
C MET A 130 -15.21 -2.45 -12.88
N ASP A 131 -15.74 -2.46 -11.66
CA ASP A 131 -16.09 -1.25 -10.95
C ASP A 131 -14.82 -0.53 -10.48
N MET A 132 -14.83 0.78 -10.54
CA MET A 132 -13.70 1.62 -10.15
C MET A 132 -14.14 3.02 -9.77
N THR A 133 -13.26 3.71 -9.06
CA THR A 133 -13.37 5.14 -8.81
C THR A 133 -12.26 5.86 -9.58
N VAL A 134 -12.66 6.79 -10.44
CA VAL A 134 -11.76 7.69 -11.19
C VAL A 134 -11.57 8.95 -10.37
N CYS A 135 -10.32 9.25 -10.04
CA CYS A 135 -9.89 10.48 -9.39
C CYS A 135 -9.44 11.48 -10.45
N GLN A 136 -10.21 12.53 -10.65
CA GLN A 136 -9.88 13.59 -11.62
C GLN A 136 -9.38 14.81 -10.87
N LEU A 137 -8.23 15.34 -11.28
CA LEU A 137 -7.65 16.54 -10.68
C LEU A 137 -8.63 17.69 -10.84
N LEU A 138 -9.04 18.27 -9.72
CA LEU A 138 -9.89 19.45 -9.63
C LEU A 138 -9.04 20.71 -9.52
N ASP A 139 -8.05 20.69 -8.63
CA ASP A 139 -7.16 21.83 -8.38
C ASP A 139 -5.79 21.38 -7.83
N GLY A 140 -4.82 22.29 -7.88
CA GLY A 140 -3.47 22.13 -7.36
C GLY A 140 -2.45 21.55 -8.34
N ASP A 141 -1.20 22.00 -8.21
CA ASP A 141 -0.11 21.65 -9.12
C ASP A 141 0.87 20.62 -8.55
N LEU A 142 1.06 20.62 -7.22
CA LEU A 142 2.07 19.82 -6.54
C LEU A 142 1.50 19.05 -5.34
N PHE A 143 1.89 17.78 -5.21
CA PHE A 143 1.55 16.97 -4.05
C PHE A 143 2.27 17.50 -2.79
N PRO A 144 1.58 17.67 -1.63
CA PRO A 144 0.29 17.07 -1.25
C PRO A 144 -0.95 17.97 -1.42
N TYR A 145 -0.86 19.10 -2.12
CA TYR A 145 -1.94 20.09 -2.25
C TYR A 145 -2.88 19.83 -3.45
N CYS A 146 -2.83 18.63 -4.02
CA CYS A 146 -3.75 18.24 -5.09
C CYS A 146 -5.17 18.00 -4.53
N GLU A 147 -6.18 18.54 -5.20
CA GLU A 147 -7.58 18.28 -4.92
C GLU A 147 -8.21 17.45 -6.04
N TYR A 148 -8.99 16.44 -5.69
CA TYR A 148 -9.59 15.51 -6.65
C TYR A 148 -11.09 15.36 -6.45
N THR A 149 -11.82 15.25 -7.56
CA THR A 149 -13.19 14.71 -7.57
C THR A 149 -13.16 13.19 -7.77
N SER A 150 -14.16 12.50 -7.22
CA SER A 150 -14.31 11.04 -7.35
C SER A 150 -15.50 10.70 -8.23
N VAL A 151 -15.27 9.95 -9.30
CA VAL A 151 -16.32 9.51 -10.22
C VAL A 151 -16.35 7.99 -10.29
N LYS A 152 -17.46 7.38 -9.84
CA LYS A 152 -17.66 5.94 -9.98
C LYS A 152 -17.90 5.59 -11.45
N LYS A 153 -17.18 4.58 -11.95
CA LYS A 153 -17.28 4.09 -13.33
C LYS A 153 -17.23 2.56 -13.33
N ARG A 154 -17.75 1.99 -14.41
CA ARG A 154 -17.60 0.58 -14.74
C ARG A 154 -16.99 0.48 -16.12
N LYS A 155 -15.73 0.05 -16.20
CA LYS A 155 -14.90 0.08 -17.43
C LYS A 155 -14.00 -1.15 -17.49
N LYS A 156 -13.43 -1.44 -18.65
CA LYS A 156 -12.35 -2.42 -18.76
C LYS A 156 -11.03 -1.78 -18.35
N VAL A 157 -10.14 -2.55 -17.75
CA VAL A 157 -8.81 -2.06 -17.36
C VAL A 157 -7.77 -2.56 -18.35
N VAL A 158 -6.83 -1.70 -18.73
CA VAL A 158 -5.63 -2.08 -19.45
C VAL A 158 -4.45 -2.02 -18.48
N LEU A 159 -3.85 -3.18 -18.22
CA LEU A 159 -2.70 -3.31 -17.34
C LEU A 159 -1.44 -3.53 -18.18
N SER A 160 -0.33 -2.89 -17.82
CA SER A 160 0.96 -3.45 -18.21
C SER A 160 1.32 -4.58 -17.27
N CYS A 161 1.80 -5.66 -17.86
CA CYS A 161 2.17 -6.87 -17.15
C CYS A 161 3.65 -7.17 -17.38
N LYS A 162 4.34 -7.59 -16.32
CA LYS A 162 5.77 -7.92 -16.37
C LYS A 162 6.01 -9.33 -15.84
N LYS A 163 7.01 -9.98 -16.45
CA LYS A 163 7.55 -11.24 -15.95
C LYS A 163 8.43 -10.96 -14.73
N LEU A 164 8.29 -11.77 -13.69
CA LEU A 164 9.23 -11.73 -12.57
C LEU A 164 10.44 -12.60 -12.87
N LYS A 165 11.59 -12.25 -12.29
CA LYS A 165 12.78 -13.10 -12.35
C LYS A 165 12.39 -14.46 -11.76
N ASP A 166 12.72 -15.53 -12.48
CA ASP A 166 12.44 -16.92 -12.09
C ASP A 166 10.95 -17.32 -12.05
N SER A 167 10.05 -16.49 -12.59
CA SER A 167 8.64 -16.86 -12.80
C SER A 167 8.30 -16.98 -14.28
N THR A 168 7.56 -18.01 -14.65
CA THR A 168 7.01 -18.17 -16.01
C THR A 168 5.79 -17.30 -16.26
N SER A 169 5.15 -16.76 -15.22
CA SER A 169 3.90 -16.00 -15.31
C SER A 169 4.12 -14.48 -15.38
N LEU A 170 3.19 -13.80 -16.05
CA LEU A 170 3.10 -12.33 -16.06
C LEU A 170 2.26 -11.85 -14.88
N PHE A 171 2.65 -10.70 -14.33
CA PHE A 171 1.98 -10.09 -13.19
C PHE A 171 1.64 -8.61 -13.48
N PRO A 172 0.52 -8.10 -12.92
CA PRO A 172 0.19 -6.68 -12.98
C PRO A 172 1.34 -5.81 -12.49
N ASN A 173 1.72 -4.80 -13.27
CA ASN A 173 2.80 -3.88 -12.97
C ASN A 173 2.28 -2.44 -12.77
N THR A 174 1.47 -1.92 -13.70
CA THR A 174 0.75 -0.65 -13.53
C THR A 174 -0.56 -0.68 -14.32
N VAL A 175 -1.48 0.21 -13.97
CA VAL A 175 -2.60 0.57 -14.83
C VAL A 175 -2.08 1.51 -15.91
N GLU A 176 -2.33 1.19 -17.18
CA GLU A 176 -1.90 1.99 -18.33
C GLU A 176 -3.02 2.91 -18.79
N THR A 177 -4.25 2.39 -18.85
CA THR A 177 -5.45 3.16 -19.13
C THR A 177 -6.70 2.37 -18.74
N ILE A 178 -7.86 3.03 -18.83
CA ILE A 178 -9.18 2.42 -18.76
C ILE A 178 -9.79 2.47 -20.16
N ALA A 179 -10.52 1.42 -20.53
CA ALA A 179 -11.10 1.25 -21.87
C ALA A 179 -12.61 1.04 -21.78
N ASP A 180 -13.29 1.34 -22.87
CA ASP A 180 -14.72 1.12 -23.05
C ASP A 180 -15.09 -0.35 -23.31
#